data_AF-A0A542M3F7-F1
#
_entry.id   AF-A0A542M3F7-F1
#
_cell.length_a   1.000
_cell.length_b   1.000
_cell.length_c   1.000
_cell.angle_alpha   90.00
_cell.angle_beta   90.00
_cell.angle_gamma   90.00
#
_symmetry.space_group_name_H-M   'P 1'
#
loop_
_entity.id
_entity.type
_entity.pdbx_description
1 polymer ?
#
loop_
_entity_poly.entity_id
_entity_poly.type
_entity_poly.pdbx_seq_one_letter_code
_entity_poly.pdbx_strand_id
1 'polypeptide(L)'
;MNLATFGFIITGVLLNAAAQLLLKAGTNALGGAIHLTASNWFGTLVKVGTQLPILAGLACYAVSLVVWIMGLSRTDVTIAYPMLSLGYVAAALGAWLFLGEVVPPQRLVALGVIILGVVLLARS
;
A
#
# COMPACT_ATOMS: atom_id res chain seq x y z
N MET A 1 -9.95 -15.24 14.92
CA MET A 1 -8.93 -15.59 13.89
C MET A 1 -7.70 -16.19 14.57
N ASN A 2 -7.08 -17.24 14.01
CA ASN A 2 -5.85 -17.82 14.57
C ASN A 2 -4.64 -16.90 14.30
N LEU A 3 -3.63 -16.92 15.17
CA LEU A 3 -2.45 -16.03 15.12
C LEU A 3 -1.70 -16.11 13.79
N ALA A 4 -1.60 -17.30 13.20
CA ALA A 4 -0.98 -17.49 11.88
C ALA A 4 -1.72 -16.72 10.77
N THR A 5 -3.06 -16.80 10.74
CA THR A 5 -3.87 -16.07 9.76
C THR A 5 -3.77 -14.56 9.95
N PHE A 6 -3.78 -14.09 11.20
CA PHE A 6 -3.53 -12.68 11.52
C PHE A 6 -2.17 -12.22 10.99
N GLY A 7 -1.13 -13.03 11.21
CA GLY A 7 0.22 -12.77 10.71
C GLY A 7 0.28 -12.64 9.19
N PHE A 8 -0.37 -13.54 8.44
CA PHE A 8 -0.44 -13.43 6.98
C PHE A 8 -1.15 -12.16 6.53
N ILE A 9 -2.31 -11.85 7.11
CA ILE A 9 -3.07 -10.65 6.73
C ILE A 9 -2.27 -9.38 6.99
N ILE A 10 -1.75 -9.19 8.21
CA ILE A 10 -0.97 -7.99 8.55
C ILE A 10 0.29 -7.88 7.70
N THR A 11 1.02 -8.97 7.50
CA THR A 11 2.22 -8.96 6.65
C THR A 11 1.86 -8.57 5.21
N GLY A 12 0.78 -9.12 4.68
CA GLY A 12 0.25 -8.76 3.36
C GLY A 12 -0.06 -7.27 3.26
N VAL A 13 -0.76 -6.70 4.25
CA VAL A 13 -1.10 -5.26 4.31
C VAL A 13 0.16 -4.39 4.37
N LEU A 14 1.13 -4.74 5.21
CA LEU A 14 2.35 -3.95 5.36
C LEU A 14 3.23 -4.01 4.10
N LEU A 15 3.36 -5.18 3.48
CA LEU A 15 4.03 -5.32 2.19
C LEU A 15 3.30 -4.51 1.10
N ASN A 16 1.97 -4.49 1.13
CA ASN A 16 1.18 -3.68 0.21
C ASN A 16 1.49 -2.18 0.38
N ALA A 17 1.49 -1.69 1.62
CA ALA A 17 1.84 -0.30 1.93
C ALA A 17 3.26 0.03 1.49
N ALA A 18 4.24 -0.84 1.77
CA ALA A 18 5.62 -0.68 1.32
C ALA A 18 5.73 -0.62 -0.22
N ALA A 19 5.00 -1.48 -0.92
CA ALA A 19 4.93 -1.47 -2.38
C ALA A 19 4.41 -0.13 -2.91
N GLN A 20 3.34 0.41 -2.32
CA GLN A 20 2.80 1.71 -2.73
C GLN A 20 3.81 2.85 -2.53
N LEU A 21 4.57 2.82 -1.43
CA LEU A 21 5.62 3.81 -1.17
C LEU A 21 6.77 3.72 -2.18
N LEU A 22 7.18 2.50 -2.55
CA LEU A 22 8.21 2.27 -3.57
C LEU A 22 7.76 2.71 -4.96
N LEU A 23 6.53 2.40 -5.33
CA LEU A 23 5.92 2.88 -6.58
C LEU A 23 5.87 4.40 -6.59
N LYS A 24 5.44 5.02 -5.49
CA LYS A 24 5.41 6.48 -5.35
C LYS A 24 6.81 7.09 -5.45
N ALA A 25 7.81 6.52 -4.77
CA ALA A 25 9.21 6.93 -4.89
C ALA A 25 9.69 6.87 -6.35
N GLY A 26 9.34 5.81 -7.08
CA GLY A 26 9.67 5.66 -8.49
C GLY A 26 9.01 6.70 -9.39
N THR A 27 7.74 7.02 -9.15
CA THR A 27 7.07 8.12 -9.89
C THR A 27 7.68 9.48 -9.57
N ASN A 28 8.04 9.73 -8.31
CA ASN A 28 8.72 10.96 -7.91
C ASN A 28 10.10 11.07 -8.60
N ALA A 29 10.85 9.96 -8.72
CA ALA A 29 12.13 9.92 -9.43
C ALA A 29 12.01 10.22 -10.94
N LEU A 30 10.84 9.96 -11.54
CA LEU A 30 10.55 10.29 -12.94
C LEU A 30 10.12 11.74 -13.17
N GLY A 31 10.16 12.59 -12.14
CA GLY A 31 9.70 13.98 -12.22
C GLY A 31 8.25 14.17 -11.78
N GLY A 32 7.66 13.18 -11.10
CA GLY A 32 6.32 13.28 -10.51
C GLY A 32 5.22 12.75 -11.42
N ALA A 33 4.31 13.63 -11.86
CA ALA A 33 3.13 13.23 -12.62
C ALA A 33 3.52 12.74 -14.02
N ILE A 34 3.10 11.52 -14.36
CA ILE A 34 3.36 10.92 -15.66
C ILE A 34 2.31 11.40 -16.66
N HIS A 35 2.71 12.21 -17.63
CA HIS A 35 1.85 12.70 -18.70
C HIS A 35 2.03 11.87 -19.97
N LEU A 36 1.04 11.03 -20.28
CA LEU A 36 1.02 10.17 -21.46
C LEU A 36 0.41 10.89 -22.65
N THR A 37 1.16 10.94 -23.76
CA THR A 37 0.78 11.50 -25.05
C THR A 37 1.03 10.45 -26.13
N ALA A 38 0.27 10.47 -27.23
CA ALA A 38 0.42 9.54 -28.35
C ALA A 38 1.84 9.51 -28.97
N SER A 39 2.65 10.55 -28.74
CA SER A 39 4.04 10.64 -29.18
C SER A 39 5.07 10.08 -28.18
N ASN A 40 4.75 10.01 -26.88
CA ASN A 40 5.73 9.72 -25.82
C ASN A 40 5.42 8.43 -25.02
N TRP A 41 4.28 7.78 -25.30
CA TRP A 41 3.78 6.65 -24.50
C TRP A 41 4.80 5.52 -24.38
N PHE A 42 5.44 5.14 -25.49
CA PHE A 42 6.41 4.03 -25.51
C PHE A 42 7.66 4.37 -24.70
N GLY A 43 8.22 5.56 -24.91
CA GLY A 43 9.39 6.02 -24.15
C GLY A 43 9.09 6.16 -22.65
N THR A 44 7.87 6.56 -22.30
CA THR A 44 7.42 6.66 -20.91
C THR A 44 7.27 5.29 -20.27
N LEU A 45 6.71 4.30 -20.97
CA LEU A 45 6.63 2.91 -20.49
C LEU A 45 7.99 2.32 -20.24
N VAL A 46 8.96 2.51 -21.14
CA VAL A 46 10.33 2.04 -20.95
C VAL A 46 10.97 2.69 -19.72
N LYS A 47 10.80 4.02 -19.56
CA LYS A 47 11.29 4.73 -18.36
C LYS A 47 10.69 4.17 -17.08
N VAL A 48 9.37 4.01 -17.02
CA VAL A 48 8.66 3.42 -15.87
C VAL A 48 9.13 2.00 -15.59
N GLY A 49 9.24 1.16 -16.62
CA GLY A 49 9.67 -0.24 -16.52
C GLY A 49 11.15 -0.42 -16.17
N THR A 50 11.97 0.62 -16.28
CA THR A 50 13.40 0.57 -15.94
C THR A 50 13.72 1.26 -14.61
N GLN A 51 12.74 1.93 -13.99
CA GLN A 51 12.94 2.52 -12.67
C GLN A 51 13.02 1.44 -11.59
N LEU A 52 14.16 1.39 -10.90
CA LEU A 52 14.42 0.43 -9.84
C LEU A 52 13.39 0.48 -8.69
N PRO A 53 12.96 1.66 -8.19
CA PRO A 53 11.92 1.70 -7.15
C PRO A 53 10.57 1.16 -7.63
N ILE A 54 10.23 1.37 -8.91
CA ILE A 54 8.99 0.84 -9.48
C ILE A 54 9.06 -0.68 -9.57
N LEU A 55 10.16 -1.22 -10.08
CA LEU A 55 10.38 -2.66 -10.16
C LEU A 55 10.37 -3.32 -8.78
N ALA A 56 11.03 -2.71 -7.80
CA ALA A 56 11.02 -3.17 -6.41
C ALA A 56 9.60 -3.10 -5.81
N GLY A 57 8.86 -2.03 -6.09
CA GLY A 57 7.46 -1.89 -5.67
C GLY A 57 6.57 -2.97 -6.29
N LEU A 58 6.71 -3.26 -7.58
CA LEU A 58 5.97 -4.32 -8.27
C LEU A 58 6.30 -5.70 -7.70
N ALA A 59 7.58 -6.00 -7.47
CA ALA A 59 7.99 -7.27 -6.85
C ALA A 59 7.42 -7.40 -5.42
N CYS A 60 7.52 -6.33 -4.62
CA CYS A 60 6.95 -6.28 -3.28
C CYS A 60 5.42 -6.47 -3.29
N TYR A 61 4.73 -5.86 -4.26
CA TYR A 61 3.29 -6.00 -4.44
C TYR A 61 2.90 -7.43 -4.82
N ALA A 62 3.66 -8.07 -5.72
CA ALA A 62 3.43 -9.46 -6.09
C ALA A 62 3.57 -10.40 -4.88
N VAL A 63 4.60 -10.21 -4.06
CA VAL A 63 4.79 -10.98 -2.82
C VAL A 63 3.67 -10.69 -1.82
N SER A 64 3.29 -9.41 -1.64
CA SER A 64 2.15 -9.00 -0.81
C SER A 64 0.88 -9.76 -1.22
N LEU A 65 0.61 -9.85 -2.52
CA LEU A 65 -0.58 -10.50 -3.05
C LEU A 65 -0.58 -12.01 -2.76
N VAL A 66 0.56 -12.69 -2.90
CA VAL A 66 0.68 -14.12 -2.54
C VAL A 66 0.40 -14.33 -1.05
N VAL A 67 1.00 -13.52 -0.19
CA VAL A 67 0.79 -13.56 1.26
C VAL A 67 -0.67 -13.25 1.62
N TRP A 68 -1.29 -12.30 0.91
CA TRP A 68 -2.68 -11.92 1.09
C TRP A 68 -3.63 -13.06 0.72
N ILE A 69 -3.41 -13.75 -0.41
CA ILE A 69 -4.18 -14.94 -0.81
C ILE A 69 -4.09 -16.04 0.27
N MET A 70 -2.90 -16.24 0.85
CA MET A 70 -2.71 -17.18 1.96
C MET A 70 -3.50 -16.78 3.22
N GLY A 71 -3.62 -15.48 3.50
CA GLY A 71 -4.48 -14.99 4.57
C GLY A 71 -5.96 -15.25 4.26
N LEU A 72 -6.42 -14.85 3.08
CA LEU A 72 -7.81 -15.00 2.63
C LEU A 72 -8.27 -16.45 2.53
N SER A 73 -7.38 -17.40 2.23
CA SER A 73 -7.75 -18.82 2.23
C SER A 73 -8.09 -19.36 3.63
N ARG A 74 -7.86 -18.58 4.69
CA ARG A 74 -7.99 -18.98 6.10
C ARG A 74 -8.89 -18.04 6.91
N THR A 75 -9.48 -17.03 6.30
CA THR A 75 -10.41 -16.10 6.95
C THR A 75 -11.41 -15.55 5.96
N ASP A 76 -12.58 -15.16 6.44
CA ASP A 76 -13.57 -14.51 5.61
C ASP A 76 -13.10 -13.13 5.16
N VAL A 77 -13.47 -12.76 3.93
CA VAL A 77 -13.11 -11.47 3.34
C VAL A 77 -13.65 -10.32 4.17
N THR A 78 -14.80 -10.49 4.83
CA THR A 78 -15.44 -9.49 5.70
C THR A 78 -14.62 -9.17 6.95
N ILE A 79 -13.75 -10.09 7.37
CA ILE A 79 -12.81 -9.91 8.50
C ILE A 79 -11.47 -9.38 8.00
N ALA A 80 -10.97 -9.90 6.87
CA ALA A 80 -9.68 -9.48 6.32
C ALA A 80 -9.71 -8.06 5.73
N TYR A 81 -10.76 -7.72 4.98
CA TYR A 81 -10.83 -6.45 4.25
C TYR A 81 -10.72 -5.22 5.16
N PRO A 82 -11.38 -5.18 6.34
CA PRO A 82 -11.17 -4.12 7.31
C PRO A 82 -9.72 -3.96 7.75
N MET A 83 -8.92 -5.03 7.77
CA MET A 83 -7.51 -4.95 8.18
C MET A 83 -6.63 -4.22 7.17
N LEU A 84 -7.05 -4.07 5.90
CA LEU A 84 -6.36 -3.22 4.91
C LEU A 84 -6.27 -1.76 5.34
N SER A 85 -7.20 -1.31 6.20
CA SER A 85 -7.19 0.05 6.76
C SER A 85 -5.91 0.39 7.51
N LEU A 86 -5.27 -0.60 8.15
CA LEU A 86 -3.97 -0.43 8.81
C LEU A 86 -2.89 -0.08 7.80
N GLY A 87 -3.05 -0.51 6.55
CA GLY A 87 -2.22 -0.15 5.42
C GLY A 87 -2.28 1.35 5.11
N TYR A 88 -3.42 2.02 5.31
CA TYR A 88 -3.50 3.48 5.15
C TYR A 88 -2.65 4.22 6.19
N VAL A 89 -2.62 3.72 7.42
CA VAL A 89 -1.80 4.27 8.49
C VAL A 89 -0.32 4.05 8.18
N ALA A 90 0.06 2.81 7.83
CA ALA A 90 1.43 2.46 7.47
C ALA A 90 1.93 3.26 6.25
N ALA A 91 1.08 3.41 5.22
CA ALA A 91 1.40 4.20 4.04
C ALA A 91 1.54 5.69 4.37
N ALA A 92 0.64 6.27 5.18
CA ALA A 92 0.75 7.67 5.58
C ALA A 92 2.03 7.94 6.40
N LEU A 93 2.35 7.07 7.36
CA LEU A 93 3.59 7.15 8.14
C LEU A 93 4.82 7.00 7.26
N GLY A 94 4.83 6.01 6.36
CA GLY A 94 5.95 5.80 5.45
C GLY A 94 6.10 6.92 4.42
N ALA A 95 5.01 7.52 3.94
CA ALA A 95 5.07 8.68 3.05
C ALA A 95 5.65 9.91 3.77
N TRP A 96 5.28 10.11 5.03
CA TRP A 96 5.87 11.17 5.85
C TRP A 96 7.37 10.93 6.09
N LEU A 97 7.76 9.71 6.47
CA LEU A 97 9.13 9.36 6.85
C LEU A 97 10.09 9.26 5.65
N PHE A 98 9.68 8.57 4.57
CA PHE A 98 10.57 8.23 3.46
C PHE A 98 10.42 9.15 2.26
N LEU A 99 9.24 9.74 2.04
CA LEU A 99 8.97 10.62 0.90
C LEU A 99 8.93 12.10 1.29
N GLY A 100 8.96 12.42 2.60
CA GLY A 100 8.87 13.79 3.10
C GLY A 100 7.52 14.44 2.82
N GLU A 101 6.46 13.65 2.58
CA GLU A 101 5.13 14.19 2.32
C GLU A 101 4.54 14.82 3.58
N VAL A 102 3.98 16.03 3.45
CA VAL A 102 3.29 16.68 4.57
C VAL A 102 1.97 15.96 4.81
N VAL A 103 1.80 15.42 6.02
CA VAL A 103 0.55 14.82 6.47
C VAL A 103 -0.23 15.88 7.24
N PRO A 104 -1.26 16.50 6.64
CA PRO A 104 -1.99 17.56 7.32
C PRO A 104 -2.76 17.01 8.52
N PRO A 105 -2.99 17.82 9.58
CA PRO A 105 -3.71 17.39 10.78
C PRO A 105 -5.08 16.77 10.50
N GLN A 106 -5.80 17.29 9.49
CA GLN A 106 -7.08 16.72 9.05
C GLN A 106 -6.97 15.26 8.59
N ARG A 107 -5.87 14.90 7.92
CA ARG A 107 -5.63 13.51 7.47
C ARG A 107 -5.36 12.59 8.66
N LEU A 108 -4.67 13.08 9.69
CA LEU A 108 -4.46 12.32 10.94
C LEU A 108 -5.77 12.06 11.68
N VAL A 109 -6.64 13.07 11.77
CA VAL A 109 -7.99 12.90 12.36
C VAL A 109 -8.80 11.88 11.57
N ALA A 110 -8.82 11.96 10.25
CA ALA A 110 -9.53 11.01 9.40
C ALA A 110 -8.98 9.57 9.55
N LEU A 111 -7.65 9.40 9.62
CA LEU A 111 -7.04 8.10 9.90
C LEU A 111 -7.47 7.56 11.27
N GLY A 112 -7.56 8.42 12.29
CA GLY A 112 -8.09 8.05 13.60
C GLY A 112 -9.53 7.50 13.52
N VAL A 113 -10.40 8.15 12.74
CA VAL A 113 -11.78 7.69 12.51
C VAL A 113 -11.81 6.33 11.81
N ILE A 114 -10.96 6.11 10.80
CA ILE A 114 -10.85 4.82 10.11
C ILE A 114 -10.43 3.73 11.09
N ILE A 115 -9.39 3.97 11.90
CA ILE A 115 -8.93 3.00 12.91
C ILE A 115 -10.04 2.68 13.90
N LEU A 116 -10.78 3.69 14.38
CA LEU A 116 -11.92 3.48 15.28
C LEU A 116 -12.99 2.59 14.63
N GLY A 117 -13.36 2.87 13.38
CA GLY A 117 -14.32 2.04 12.64
C GLY A 117 -13.87 0.58 12.52
N VAL A 118 -12.58 0.35 12.32
CA VAL A 118 -11.99 -0.99 12.20
C VAL A 118 -11.98 -1.72 13.55
N VAL A 119 -11.68 -1.01 14.65
CA VAL A 119 -11.75 -1.57 16.00
C VAL A 119 -13.19 -1.97 16.35
N LEU A 120 -14.17 -1.16 15.97
CA LEU A 120 -15.59 -1.49 16.19
C LEU A 120 -16.00 -2.73 15.38
N LEU A 121 -15.61 -2.79 14.11
CA LEU A 121 -15.92 -3.92 13.23
C LEU A 121 -15.19 -5.21 13.63
N ALA A 122 -13.99 -5.12 14.18
CA ALA A 122 -13.27 -6.27 14.72
C ALA A 122 -13.89 -6.83 16.02
N ARG A 123 -14.78 -6.06 16.67
CA ARG A 123 -15.46 -6.44 17.91
C ARG A 123 -16.91 -6.91 17.71
N SER A 124 -17.47 -6.79 16.50
CA SER A 124 -18.79 -7.30 16.11
C SER A 124 -18.70 -8.73 15.61
#